data_AF-A0A2E0L830-F1
#
_entry.id   AF-A0A2E0L830-F1
#
_cell.length_a   1.000
_cell.length_b   1.000
_cell.length_c   1.000
_cell.angle_alpha   90.00
_cell.angle_beta   90.00
_cell.angle_gamma   90.00
#
_symmetry.space_group_name_H-M   'P 1'
#
loop_
_entity.id
_entity.type
_entity.pdbx_description
1 polymer ?
#
loop_
_entity_poly.entity_id
_entity_poly.type
_entity_poly.pdbx_seq_one_letter_code
_entity_poly.pdbx_strand_id
1 'polypeptide(L)'
;MAGLGVSVAIIDDAGRIVLQQREDFAVWGLPGGEIEPGETAAQAAIREAHEETGLEVVLTRLVGLYAMPRWRTGNDHTVLFAAVAVGGALVRQTSETLDAGYFTRDALPNALLPWHHQRIADALDGKTGVVYLQAATAAFDENLTRAELYRLRDESGLSKLDFLKQFFDGFSLDDRLELDSHDG
;
A
#
# COMPACT_ATOMS: atom_id res chain seq x y z
N MET A 1 9.95 12.92 12.87
CA MET A 1 8.68 13.51 12.38
C MET A 1 7.82 12.36 11.91
N ALA A 2 6.51 12.38 12.12
CA ALA A 2 5.65 11.30 11.62
C ALA A 2 5.63 11.31 10.08
N GLY A 3 5.75 10.13 9.46
CA GLY A 3 5.59 9.96 8.03
C GLY A 3 4.11 9.89 7.68
N LEU A 4 3.67 10.66 6.68
CA LEU A 4 2.32 10.59 6.16
C LEU A 4 2.38 10.29 4.66
N GLY A 5 1.87 9.13 4.29
CA GLY A 5 1.72 8.68 2.91
C GLY A 5 0.25 8.46 2.55
N VAL A 6 0.05 8.13 1.28
CA VAL A 6 -1.27 7.84 0.71
C VAL A 6 -1.26 6.48 0.02
N SER A 7 -2.43 5.85 -0.04
CA SER A 7 -2.70 4.73 -0.92
C SER A 7 -4.04 4.94 -1.62
N VAL A 8 -4.20 4.33 -2.80
CA VAL A 8 -5.42 4.44 -3.59
C VAL A 8 -5.95 3.07 -3.98
N ALA A 9 -7.16 2.77 -3.54
CA ALA A 9 -7.93 1.61 -4.00
C ALA A 9 -8.73 1.99 -5.25
N ILE A 10 -8.15 1.75 -6.42
CA ILE A 10 -8.85 1.94 -7.70
C ILE A 10 -9.71 0.71 -7.95
N ILE A 11 -11.03 0.87 -7.94
CA ILE A 11 -12.00 -0.23 -8.03
C ILE A 11 -12.83 -0.01 -9.30
N ASP A 12 -13.00 -1.06 -10.10
CA ASP A 12 -13.85 -1.03 -11.30
C ASP A 12 -15.28 -1.50 -11.02
N ASP A 13 -16.16 -1.36 -12.02
CA ASP A 13 -17.57 -1.76 -11.93
C ASP A 13 -17.77 -3.27 -11.71
N ALA A 14 -16.74 -4.09 -11.96
CA ALA A 14 -16.76 -5.52 -11.70
C ALA A 14 -16.28 -5.87 -10.28
N GLY A 15 -16.01 -4.88 -9.43
CA GLY A 15 -15.52 -5.07 -8.06
C GLY A 15 -14.07 -5.56 -8.00
N ARG A 16 -13.28 -5.35 -9.06
CA ARG A 16 -11.85 -5.66 -9.09
C ARG A 16 -11.05 -4.44 -8.65
N ILE A 17 -9.97 -4.69 -7.93
CA ILE A 17 -9.05 -3.67 -7.43
C ILE A 17 -7.73 -3.68 -8.21
N VAL A 18 -7.18 -2.50 -8.49
CA VAL A 18 -5.85 -2.37 -9.09
C VAL A 18 -4.78 -2.56 -8.02
N LEU A 19 -3.80 -3.41 -8.29
CA LEU A 19 -2.56 -3.54 -7.53
C LEU A 19 -1.37 -3.32 -8.45
N GLN A 20 -0.28 -2.81 -7.88
CA GLN A 20 1.02 -2.65 -8.55
C GLN A 20 2.09 -3.51 -7.87
N GLN A 21 2.97 -4.11 -8.68
CA GLN A 21 4.08 -4.91 -8.21
C GLN A 21 5.33 -4.03 -8.14
N ARG A 22 5.81 -3.79 -6.92
CA ARG A 22 6.92 -2.90 -6.65
C ARG A 22 8.25 -3.46 -7.16
N GLU A 23 9.11 -2.61 -7.69
CA GLU A 23 10.47 -2.98 -8.15
C GLU A 23 11.35 -3.48 -7.01
N ASP A 24 11.28 -2.84 -5.86
CA ASP A 24 12.23 -3.03 -4.77
C ASP A 24 12.24 -4.46 -4.20
N PHE A 25 11.07 -5.06 -4.02
CA PHE A 25 10.92 -6.38 -3.44
C PHE A 25 10.04 -7.35 -4.25
N ALA A 26 9.58 -6.94 -5.45
CA ALA A 26 8.70 -7.73 -6.30
C ALA A 26 7.39 -8.17 -5.61
N VAL A 27 6.88 -7.34 -4.69
CA VAL A 27 5.63 -7.55 -3.95
C VAL A 27 4.52 -6.65 -4.48
N TRP A 28 3.31 -7.16 -4.42
CA TRP A 28 2.10 -6.45 -4.78
C TRP A 28 1.62 -5.59 -3.62
N GLY A 29 1.06 -4.43 -3.95
CA GLY A 29 0.44 -3.50 -3.02
C GLY A 29 -0.56 -2.58 -3.73
N LEU A 30 -1.27 -1.79 -2.93
CA LEU A 30 -2.07 -0.69 -3.47
C LEU A 30 -1.10 0.37 -4.01
N PRO A 31 -1.44 1.04 -5.13
CA PRO A 31 -0.66 2.18 -5.58
C PRO A 31 -0.66 3.29 -4.52
N GLY A 32 0.45 4.01 -4.40
CA GLY A 32 0.61 5.06 -3.40
C GLY A 32 2.05 5.37 -3.04
N GLY A 33 2.23 6.54 -2.41
CA GLY A 33 3.54 7.06 -2.06
C GLY A 33 3.47 8.15 -1.00
N GLU A 34 4.54 8.96 -0.95
CA GLU A 34 4.68 10.06 -0.01
C GLU A 34 3.90 11.29 -0.49
N ILE A 35 3.48 12.14 0.46
CA ILE A 35 2.88 13.44 0.13
C ILE A 35 4.01 14.44 -0.07
N GLU A 36 4.06 15.08 -1.23
CA GLU A 36 5.09 16.06 -1.56
C GLU A 36 4.82 17.46 -0.95
N PRO A 37 5.85 18.31 -0.81
CA PRO A 37 5.66 19.68 -0.37
C PRO A 37 4.75 20.49 -1.31
N GLY A 38 3.64 20.99 -0.78
CA GLY A 38 2.73 21.87 -1.52
C GLY A 38 1.49 21.19 -2.10
N GLU A 39 1.34 19.87 -1.91
CA GLU A 39 0.12 19.15 -2.28
C GLU A 39 -0.68 18.67 -1.05
N THR A 40 -1.97 18.39 -1.27
CA THR A 40 -2.85 17.72 -0.31
C THR A 40 -2.76 16.20 -0.45
N ALA A 41 -3.17 15.44 0.57
CA ALA A 41 -3.25 13.97 0.47
C ALA A 41 -4.14 13.49 -0.70
N ALA A 42 -5.21 14.22 -1.02
CA ALA A 42 -6.06 13.90 -2.17
C ALA A 42 -5.34 14.13 -3.51
N GLN A 43 -4.54 15.19 -3.62
CA GLN A 43 -3.73 15.45 -4.81
C GLN A 43 -2.63 14.40 -4.97
N ALA A 44 -1.92 14.07 -3.87
CA ALA A 44 -0.91 13.00 -3.85
C ALA A 44 -1.52 11.67 -4.32
N ALA A 45 -2.69 11.29 -3.80
CA ALA A 45 -3.39 10.07 -4.20
C ALA A 45 -3.67 10.03 -5.72
N ILE A 46 -4.16 11.12 -6.30
CA ILE A 46 -4.43 11.19 -7.74
C ILE A 46 -3.13 11.12 -8.56
N ARG A 47 -2.08 11.82 -8.12
CA ARG A 47 -0.75 11.80 -8.75
C ARG A 47 -0.16 10.38 -8.75
N GLU A 48 -0.09 9.74 -7.58
CA GLU A 48 0.45 8.39 -7.40
C GLU A 48 -0.32 7.35 -8.22
N ALA A 49 -1.67 7.45 -8.26
CA ALA A 49 -2.47 6.58 -9.11
C ALA A 49 -2.06 6.68 -10.59
N HIS A 50 -1.86 7.89 -11.09
CA HIS A 50 -1.42 8.10 -12.47
C HIS A 50 0.04 7.65 -12.70
N GLU A 51 0.96 8.00 -11.80
CA GLU A 51 2.40 7.69 -11.93
C GLU A 51 2.67 6.18 -11.91
N GLU A 52 2.03 5.45 -10.98
CA GLU A 52 2.31 4.02 -10.81
C GLU A 52 1.47 3.11 -11.71
N THR A 53 0.29 3.58 -12.17
CA THR A 53 -0.65 2.72 -12.92
C THR A 53 -1.02 3.26 -14.30
N GLY A 54 -0.74 4.53 -14.62
CA GLY A 54 -1.18 5.19 -15.85
C GLY A 54 -2.68 5.47 -15.92
N LEU A 55 -3.43 5.26 -14.83
CA LEU A 55 -4.86 5.52 -14.76
C LEU A 55 -5.15 6.95 -14.29
N GLU A 56 -6.07 7.62 -14.97
CA GLU A 56 -6.67 8.86 -14.49
C GLU A 56 -7.87 8.50 -13.61
N VAL A 57 -7.91 9.02 -12.39
CA VAL A 57 -8.88 8.59 -11.38
C VAL A 57 -9.66 9.74 -10.76
N VAL A 58 -10.87 9.45 -10.30
CA VAL A 58 -11.64 10.32 -9.41
C VAL A 58 -11.80 9.62 -8.07
N LEU A 59 -11.37 10.28 -6.99
CA LEU A 59 -11.54 9.78 -5.63
C LEU A 59 -13.04 9.75 -5.27
N THR A 60 -13.52 8.62 -4.78
CA THR A 60 -14.93 8.40 -4.45
C THR A 60 -15.20 8.53 -2.96
N ARG A 61 -14.25 8.13 -2.12
CA ARG A 61 -14.37 8.24 -0.66
C ARG A 61 -13.03 8.12 0.06
N LEU A 62 -12.98 8.65 1.28
CA LEU A 62 -11.93 8.34 2.25
C LEU A 62 -12.27 7.01 2.94
N VAL A 63 -11.46 5.98 2.69
CA VAL A 63 -11.65 4.66 3.31
C VAL A 63 -11.23 4.72 4.77
N GLY A 64 -10.02 5.22 5.05
CA GLY A 64 -9.53 5.28 6.42
C GLY A 64 -8.07 5.70 6.58
N LEU A 65 -7.62 5.71 7.84
CA LEU A 65 -6.24 5.94 8.26
C LEU A 65 -5.66 4.66 8.88
N TYR A 66 -4.52 4.22 8.36
CA TYR A 66 -3.83 3.02 8.84
C TYR A 66 -2.45 3.39 9.35
N ALA A 67 -2.18 3.12 10.62
CA ALA A 67 -0.96 3.55 11.30
C ALA A 67 -0.07 2.36 11.68
N MET A 68 1.22 2.46 11.36
CA MET A 68 2.26 1.51 11.75
C MET A 68 3.35 2.25 12.56
N PRO A 69 3.07 2.64 13.81
CA PRO A 69 3.95 3.53 14.57
C PRO A 69 5.30 2.92 14.95
N ARG A 70 5.42 1.59 14.92
CA ARG A 70 6.66 0.85 15.22
C ARG A 70 7.35 0.31 13.97
N TRP A 71 6.90 0.70 12.78
CA TRP A 71 7.50 0.24 11.54
C TRP A 71 8.70 1.12 11.16
N ARG A 72 9.85 0.48 10.91
CA ARG A 72 11.11 1.11 10.49
C ARG A 72 11.53 2.28 11.39
N THR A 73 11.61 3.50 10.85
CA THR A 73 12.00 4.71 11.57
C THR A 73 10.94 5.19 12.57
N GLY A 74 9.81 4.48 12.64
CA GLY A 74 8.69 4.77 13.52
C GLY A 74 7.79 5.87 12.97
N ASN A 75 6.48 5.70 13.21
CA ASN A 75 5.42 6.67 12.89
C ASN A 75 5.00 6.75 11.41
N ASP A 76 4.85 5.62 10.72
CA ASP A 76 4.22 5.60 9.39
C ASP A 76 2.69 5.66 9.51
N HIS A 77 2.09 6.63 8.84
CA HIS A 77 0.65 6.77 8.68
C HIS A 77 0.30 6.74 7.19
N THR A 78 -0.71 5.95 6.81
CA THR A 78 -1.21 5.91 5.44
C THR A 78 -2.68 6.29 5.40
N VAL A 79 -3.01 7.31 4.60
CA VAL A 79 -4.40 7.64 4.25
C VAL A 79 -4.80 6.82 3.03
N LEU A 80 -5.90 6.06 3.13
CA LEU A 80 -6.43 5.28 2.02
C LEU A 80 -7.66 5.98 1.42
N PHE A 81 -7.56 6.34 0.14
CA PHE A 81 -8.72 6.74 -0.65
C PHE A 81 -9.16 5.58 -1.54
N ALA A 82 -10.45 5.52 -1.86
CA ALA A 82 -10.89 4.73 -2.99
C ALA A 82 -11.19 5.63 -4.16
N ALA A 83 -11.06 5.07 -5.37
CA ALA A 83 -11.22 5.80 -6.60
C ALA A 83 -11.83 4.91 -7.68
N VAL A 84 -12.36 5.54 -8.72
CA VAL A 84 -12.72 4.89 -9.98
C VAL A 84 -11.85 5.46 -11.09
N ALA A 85 -11.45 4.60 -12.03
CA ALA A 85 -10.75 5.05 -13.23
C ALA A 85 -11.74 5.75 -14.17
N VAL A 86 -11.40 6.96 -14.61
CA VAL A 86 -12.20 7.77 -15.56
C VAL A 86 -11.48 7.98 -16.89
N GLY A 87 -10.22 7.57 -16.98
CA GLY A 87 -9.37 7.71 -18.15
C GLY A 87 -8.03 6.98 -17.98
N GLY A 88 -7.14 7.18 -18.94
CA GLY A 88 -5.85 6.48 -18.97
C GLY A 88 -5.94 5.01 -19.37
N ALA A 89 -4.83 4.30 -19.23
CA ALA A 89 -4.74 2.87 -19.49
C ALA A 89 -3.79 2.24 -18.47
N LEU A 90 -4.12 1.05 -17.99
CA LEU A 90 -3.28 0.35 -17.03
C LEU A 90 -1.92 0.03 -17.65
N VAL A 91 -0.87 0.71 -17.21
CA VAL A 91 0.51 0.51 -17.64
C VAL A 91 1.16 -0.49 -16.71
N ARG A 92 1.81 -1.49 -17.29
CA ARG A 92 2.40 -2.59 -16.53
C ARG A 92 3.83 -2.31 -16.08
N GLN A 93 4.52 -1.28 -16.58
CA GLN A 93 5.93 -1.04 -16.23
C GLN A 93 6.29 0.45 -16.18
N THR A 94 6.90 0.87 -15.06
CA THR A 94 7.61 2.15 -14.89
C THR A 94 8.99 1.86 -14.27
N SER A 95 9.82 2.88 -13.97
CA SER A 95 11.10 2.65 -13.29
C SER A 95 10.97 2.08 -11.87
N GLU A 96 9.80 2.23 -11.25
CA GLU A 96 9.54 1.81 -9.86
C GLU A 96 8.48 0.69 -9.73
N THR A 97 7.74 0.40 -10.82
CA THR A 97 6.69 -0.63 -10.89
C THR A 97 7.03 -1.69 -11.95
N LEU A 98 7.00 -2.96 -11.58
CA LEU A 98 7.31 -4.13 -12.43
C LEU A 98 6.12 -4.69 -13.21
N ASP A 99 4.94 -4.65 -12.60
CA ASP A 99 3.66 -5.08 -13.19
C ASP A 99 2.51 -4.31 -12.54
N ALA A 100 1.36 -4.25 -13.21
CA ALA A 100 0.11 -3.76 -12.65
C ALA A 100 -1.06 -4.60 -13.16
N GLY A 101 -2.07 -4.83 -12.31
CA GLY A 101 -3.16 -5.73 -12.65
C GLY A 101 -4.44 -5.46 -11.87
N TYR A 102 -5.57 -5.92 -12.42
CA TYR A 102 -6.86 -5.98 -11.75
C TYR A 102 -7.03 -7.33 -11.06
N PHE A 103 -7.43 -7.31 -9.78
CA PHE A 103 -7.61 -8.51 -8.96
C PHE A 103 -8.97 -8.51 -8.28
N THR A 104 -9.59 -9.67 -8.16
CA THR A 104 -10.79 -9.86 -7.34
C THR A 104 -10.39 -10.16 -5.89
N ARG A 105 -11.33 -9.97 -4.95
CA ARG A 105 -11.18 -10.37 -3.54
C ARG A 105 -10.64 -11.79 -3.38
N ASP A 106 -11.17 -12.72 -4.17
CA ASP A 106 -10.85 -14.15 -4.06
C ASP A 106 -9.63 -14.59 -4.90
N ALA A 107 -8.98 -13.66 -5.60
CA ALA A 107 -7.85 -13.95 -6.49
C ALA A 107 -6.72 -12.91 -6.32
N LEU A 108 -6.47 -12.48 -5.08
CA LEU A 108 -5.33 -11.62 -4.77
C LEU A 108 -4.00 -12.36 -5.02
N PRO A 109 -2.93 -11.65 -5.41
CA PRO A 109 -1.63 -12.26 -5.68
C PRO A 109 -1.00 -12.80 -4.40
N ASN A 110 -0.29 -13.93 -4.50
CA ASN A 110 0.35 -14.57 -3.34
C ASN A 110 1.45 -13.70 -2.69
N ALA A 111 2.12 -12.85 -3.47
CA ALA A 111 3.19 -11.98 -3.00
C ALA A 111 2.65 -10.59 -2.59
N LEU A 112 1.58 -10.54 -1.79
CA LEU A 112 0.96 -9.31 -1.29
C LEU A 112 1.55 -8.92 0.07
N LEU A 113 1.78 -7.62 0.27
CA LEU A 113 2.20 -7.10 1.57
C LEU A 113 1.11 -7.33 2.64
N PRO A 114 1.43 -7.92 3.81
CA PRO A 114 0.42 -8.34 4.79
C PRO A 114 -0.58 -7.25 5.23
N TRP A 115 -0.10 -6.04 5.51
CA TRP A 115 -0.95 -4.93 5.94
C TRP A 115 -1.89 -4.38 4.86
N HIS A 116 -1.68 -4.76 3.59
CA HIS A 116 -2.61 -4.41 2.53
C HIS A 116 -3.87 -5.27 2.54
N HIS A 117 -3.88 -6.44 3.18
CA HIS A 117 -5.08 -7.30 3.21
C HIS A 117 -6.28 -6.60 3.84
N GLN A 118 -6.11 -6.00 5.03
CA GLN A 118 -7.18 -5.26 5.71
C GLN A 118 -7.60 -4.02 4.91
N ARG A 119 -6.63 -3.26 4.40
CA ARG A 119 -6.86 -2.07 3.55
C ARG A 119 -7.69 -2.40 2.30
N ILE A 120 -7.36 -3.50 1.62
CA ILE A 120 -8.09 -3.98 0.43
C ILE A 120 -9.50 -4.42 0.83
N ALA A 121 -9.64 -5.16 1.93
CA ALA A 121 -10.94 -5.62 2.42
C ALA A 121 -11.86 -4.43 2.71
N ASP A 122 -11.40 -3.45 3.51
CA ASP A 122 -12.17 -2.24 3.84
C ASP A 122 -12.55 -1.45 2.59
N ALA A 123 -11.61 -1.33 1.64
CA ALA A 123 -11.86 -0.65 0.38
C ALA A 123 -12.96 -1.34 -0.44
N LEU A 124 -12.93 -2.67 -0.54
CA LEU A 124 -13.93 -3.46 -1.27
C LEU A 124 -15.27 -3.56 -0.53
N ASP A 125 -15.27 -3.50 0.80
CA ASP A 125 -16.49 -3.55 1.64
C ASP A 125 -17.19 -2.19 1.76
N GLY A 126 -16.71 -1.17 1.05
CA GLY A 126 -17.34 0.15 1.04
C GLY A 126 -17.15 0.95 2.33
N LYS A 127 -16.26 0.52 3.23
CA LYS A 127 -15.97 1.21 4.50
C LYS A 127 -15.53 2.65 4.24
N THR A 128 -15.82 3.54 5.21
CA THR A 128 -15.40 4.94 5.20
C THR A 128 -14.89 5.35 6.57
N GLY A 129 -13.94 6.29 6.62
CA GLY A 129 -13.48 6.89 7.88
C GLY A 129 -12.95 5.93 8.96
N VAL A 130 -12.55 4.70 8.63
CA VAL A 130 -12.01 3.76 9.64
C VAL A 130 -10.61 4.20 10.10
N VAL A 131 -10.24 3.86 11.33
CA VAL A 131 -8.87 4.08 11.85
C VAL A 131 -8.35 2.78 12.43
N TYR A 132 -7.19 2.35 11.95
CA TYR A 132 -6.52 1.14 12.39
C TYR A 132 -5.11 1.42 12.90
N LEU A 133 -4.78 0.80 14.04
CA LEU A 133 -3.41 0.50 14.42
C LEU A 133 -3.02 -0.84 13.80
N GLN A 134 -2.06 -0.82 12.87
CA GLN A 134 -1.48 -2.01 12.27
C GLN A 134 -0.21 -2.40 13.02
N ALA A 135 -0.37 -3.12 14.13
CA ALA A 135 0.74 -3.47 15.01
C ALA A 135 1.53 -4.67 14.46
N ALA A 136 2.56 -4.38 13.65
CA ALA A 136 3.52 -5.38 13.20
C ALA A 136 4.45 -5.81 14.36
N THR A 137 4.59 -7.11 14.60
CA THR A 137 5.59 -7.64 15.54
C THR A 137 6.88 -7.99 14.83
N ALA A 138 7.98 -7.37 15.26
CA ALA A 138 9.37 -7.77 15.09
C ALA A 138 9.72 -8.41 13.74
N ALA A 139 9.96 -7.57 12.74
CA ALA A 139 10.55 -8.02 11.47
C ALA A 139 11.82 -7.24 11.10
N PHE A 140 11.89 -5.95 11.42
CA PHE A 140 12.98 -5.09 11.00
C PHE A 140 13.78 -4.60 12.19
N ASP A 141 15.12 -4.67 12.08
CA ASP A 141 16.00 -3.86 12.92
C ASP A 141 15.65 -2.39 12.67
N GLU A 142 15.20 -1.72 13.73
CA GLU A 142 14.78 -0.31 13.71
C GLU A 142 15.91 0.64 13.29
N ASN A 143 17.17 0.17 13.35
CA ASN A 143 18.34 0.93 12.94
C ASN A 143 18.72 0.74 11.46
N LEU A 144 18.05 -0.16 10.73
CA LEU A 144 18.41 -0.46 9.34
C LEU A 144 17.82 0.57 8.36
N THR A 145 18.69 1.34 7.70
CA THR A 145 18.27 2.33 6.70
C THR A 145 17.76 1.67 5.41
N ARG A 146 17.04 2.42 4.55
CA ARG A 146 16.65 1.94 3.20
C ARG A 146 17.86 1.52 2.37
N ALA A 147 18.93 2.32 2.40
CA ALA A 147 20.13 2.06 1.63
C ALA A 147 20.82 0.76 2.09
N GLU A 148 20.93 0.55 3.41
CA GLU A 148 21.51 -0.68 3.95
C GLU A 148 20.65 -1.90 3.64
N LEU A 149 19.33 -1.78 3.74
CA LEU A 149 18.42 -2.87 3.39
C LEU A 149 18.55 -3.28 1.91
N TYR A 150 18.63 -2.31 1.00
CA TYR A 150 18.83 -2.60 -0.43
C TYR A 150 20.20 -3.21 -0.69
N ARG A 151 21.25 -2.72 -0.01
CA ARG A 151 22.58 -3.32 -0.10
C ARG A 151 22.58 -4.78 0.36
N LEU A 152 21.96 -5.08 1.51
CA LEU A 152 21.83 -6.44 2.03
C LEU A 152 21.04 -7.35 1.07
N ARG A 153 19.97 -6.82 0.46
CA ARG A 153 19.19 -7.54 -0.56
C ARG A 153 20.07 -7.92 -1.73
N ASP A 154 20.80 -6.96 -2.28
CA ASP A 154 21.59 -7.14 -3.50
C ASP A 154 22.82 -8.04 -3.26
N GLU A 155 23.36 -8.05 -2.04
CA GLU A 155 24.47 -8.92 -1.62
C GLU A 155 24.02 -10.34 -1.20
N SER A 156 22.73 -10.57 -0.97
CA SER A 156 22.23 -11.84 -0.37
C SER A 156 22.32 -13.07 -1.27
N GLY A 157 22.38 -12.88 -2.59
CA GLY A 157 22.27 -13.97 -3.58
C GLY A 157 20.86 -14.58 -3.70
N LEU A 158 19.86 -14.03 -3.01
CA LEU A 158 18.45 -14.45 -3.08
C LEU A 158 17.69 -13.64 -4.14
N SER A 159 16.51 -14.14 -4.54
CA SER A 159 15.55 -13.31 -5.27
C SER A 159 15.05 -12.16 -4.37
N LYS A 160 14.62 -11.04 -4.95
CA LYS A 160 14.08 -9.89 -4.19
C LYS A 160 12.95 -10.28 -3.23
N LEU A 161 12.06 -11.17 -3.70
CA LEU A 161 10.94 -11.68 -2.92
C LEU A 161 11.40 -12.61 -1.80
N ASP A 162 12.32 -13.54 -2.08
CA ASP A 162 12.80 -14.48 -1.07
C ASP A 162 13.67 -13.79 -0.02
N PHE A 163 14.41 -12.75 -0.40
CA PHE A 163 15.08 -11.88 0.55
C PHE A 163 14.08 -11.24 1.52
N LEU A 164 13.01 -10.64 1.00
CA LEU A 164 11.99 -9.99 1.81
C LEU A 164 11.24 -10.98 2.72
N LYS A 165 10.95 -12.20 2.24
CA LYS A 165 10.28 -13.25 3.02
C LYS A 165 11.02 -13.61 4.32
N GLN A 166 12.34 -13.45 4.37
CA GLN A 166 13.11 -13.71 5.60
C GLN A 166 12.71 -12.77 6.75
N PHE A 167 12.23 -11.56 6.43
CA PHE A 167 11.72 -10.62 7.43
C PHE A 167 10.25 -10.92 7.80
N PHE A 168 9.57 -11.79 7.04
CA PHE A 168 8.21 -12.20 7.33
C PHE A 168 8.10 -13.52 8.08
N ASP A 169 9.22 -14.22 8.33
CA ASP A 169 9.21 -15.39 9.20
C ASP A 169 8.93 -14.98 10.65
N GLY A 170 7.88 -15.52 11.26
CA GLY A 170 7.38 -15.08 12.56
C GLY A 170 6.70 -13.70 12.57
N PHE A 171 6.51 -13.06 11.40
CA PHE A 171 5.76 -11.82 11.31
C PHE A 171 4.30 -12.06 11.66
N SER A 172 3.80 -11.24 12.58
CA SER A 172 2.38 -11.16 12.87
C SER A 172 1.94 -9.71 12.76
N LEU A 173 0.71 -9.54 12.26
CA LEU A 173 0.04 -8.27 12.20
C LEU A 173 -1.19 -8.35 13.10
N ASP A 174 -1.19 -7.55 14.15
CA ASP A 174 -2.32 -7.38 15.07
C ASP A 174 -3.02 -6.06 14.71
N ASP A 175 -3.89 -6.11 13.70
CA ASP A 175 -4.70 -4.98 13.27
C ASP A 175 -5.79 -4.71 14.32
N ARG A 176 -5.71 -3.54 14.95
CA ARG A 176 -6.67 -3.07 15.95
C ARG A 176 -7.46 -1.91 15.39
N LEU A 177 -8.77 -2.10 15.26
CA LEU A 177 -9.70 -1.03 14.92
C LEU A 177 -9.78 -0.06 16.11
N GLU A 178 -9.36 1.18 15.88
CA GLU A 178 -9.39 2.26 16.88
C GLU A 178 -10.66 3.12 16.72
N LEU A 179 -11.16 3.24 15.48
CA LEU A 179 -12.39 3.93 15.15
C LEU A 179 -13.08 3.24 13.98
N ASP A 180 -14.35 2.88 14.16
CA ASP A 180 -15.23 2.43 13.08
C ASP A 180 -16.05 3.62 12.56
N SER A 181 -16.41 3.59 11.27
CA SER A 181 -17.44 4.49 10.75
C SER A 181 -18.70 4.32 11.59
N HIS A 182 -19.22 5.41 12.14
CA HIS A 182 -20.61 5.40 12.56
C HIS A 182 -21.46 5.54 11.29
N ASP A 183 -22.31 4.55 11.03
CA ASP A 183 -23.45 4.73 10.14
C ASP A 183 -24.31 5.85 10.76
N GLY A 184 -24.15 7.06 10.23
CA GLY A 184 -24.98 8.22 10.57
C GLY A 184 -26.33 8.16 9.87
#